data_AF-A0A7V0LYP4-F1
#
_entry.id   AF-A0A7V0LYP4-F1
#
_cell.length_a   1.000
_cell.length_b   1.000
_cell.length_c   1.000
_cell.angle_alpha   90.00
_cell.angle_beta   90.00
_cell.angle_gamma   90.00
#
_symmetry.space_group_name_H-M   'P 1'
#
loop_
_entity.id
_entity.type
_entity.pdbx_description
1 polymer ?
#
loop_
_entity_poly.entity_id
_entity_poly.type
_entity_poly.pdbx_seq_one_letter_code
_entity_poly.pdbx_strand_id
1 'polypeptide(L)' 'MGFIIMVEKEIANLKCPFCNYVQKVEILQNGCMAFHKCQKCQKLIASPEGECCVICAYSDKKCPVNK' A
#
# COMPACT_ATOMS: atom_id res chain seq x y z
N MET A 1 22.54 -14.92 -19.92
CA MET A 1 21.17 -15.19 -20.44
C MET A 1 20.15 -14.79 -19.38
N GLY A 2 19.26 -13.87 -19.73
CA GLY A 2 17.92 -13.65 -19.12
C GLY A 2 17.83 -13.52 -17.60
N PHE A 3 18.20 -12.37 -17.04
CA PHE A 3 17.72 -11.97 -15.71
C PHE A 3 16.21 -11.71 -15.80
N ILE A 4 15.40 -12.74 -15.58
CA ILE A 4 13.98 -12.58 -15.29
C ILE A 4 13.92 -11.98 -13.88
N ILE A 5 13.95 -10.65 -13.79
CA ILE A 5 13.64 -9.96 -12.54
C ILE A 5 12.14 -10.14 -12.33
N MET A 6 11.76 -11.24 -11.67
CA MET A 6 10.45 -11.39 -11.05
C MET A 6 10.42 -10.38 -9.91
N VAL A 7 10.03 -9.13 -10.20
CA VAL A 7 9.79 -8.13 -9.16
C VAL A 7 8.63 -8.68 -8.34
N GLU A 8 8.89 -9.19 -7.12
CA GLU A 8 7.85 -9.77 -6.27
C GLU A 8 6.90 -8.64 -5.85
N LYS A 9 5.85 -8.44 -6.66
CA LYS A 9 4.71 -7.58 -6.35
C LYS A 9 3.98 -8.21 -5.18
N GLU A 10 4.31 -7.77 -3.97
CA GLU A 10 3.56 -8.18 -2.79
C GLU A 10 2.20 -7.48 -2.78
N ILE A 11 1.14 -8.25 -2.62
CA ILE A 11 -0.22 -7.71 -2.46
C ILE A 11 -0.52 -7.59 -0.97
N ALA A 12 -1.04 -6.43 -0.56
CA ALA A 12 -1.56 -6.16 0.77
C ALA A 12 -3.02 -5.72 0.72
N ASN A 13 -3.73 -5.94 1.82
CA ASN A 13 -5.12 -5.51 1.96
C ASN A 13 -5.15 -4.15 2.64
N LEU A 14 -5.32 -3.09 1.85
CA LEU A 14 -5.48 -1.74 2.36
C LEU A 14 -6.92 -1.50 2.79
N LYS A 15 -7.13 -1.22 4.06
CA LYS A 15 -8.45 -0.85 4.60
C LYS A 15 -8.65 0.65 4.48
N CYS A 16 -9.74 1.07 3.84
CA CYS A 16 -10.09 2.48 3.73
C CYS A 16 -10.63 3.01 5.08
N PRO A 17 -10.02 4.06 5.67
CA PRO A 17 -10.50 4.65 6.93
C PRO A 17 -11.83 5.40 6.79
N PHE A 18 -12.24 5.75 5.57
CA PHE A 18 -13.48 6.51 5.35
C PHE A 18 -14.74 5.66 5.18
N CYS A 19 -14.59 4.41 4.70
CA CYS A 19 -15.73 3.55 4.37
C CYS A 19 -15.54 2.09 4.79
N ASN A 20 -14.45 1.78 5.48
CA ASN A 20 -14.03 0.45 5.93
C ASN A 20 -13.90 -0.61 4.83
N TYR A 21 -13.89 -0.20 3.56
CA TYR A 21 -13.68 -1.10 2.44
C TYR A 21 -12.23 -1.57 2.38
N VAL A 22 -12.04 -2.87 2.27
CA VAL A 22 -10.73 -3.49 2.12
C VAL A 22 -10.48 -3.73 0.64
N GLN A 23 -9.38 -3.22 0.13
CA GLN A 23 -8.98 -3.38 -1.27
C GLN A 23 -7.55 -3.89 -1.35
N LYS A 24 -7.28 -4.74 -2.34
CA LYS A 24 -5.94 -5.25 -2.60
C LYS A 24 -5.11 -4.19 -3.32
N VAL A 25 -3.95 -3.88 -2.77
CA VAL A 25 -2.98 -2.92 -3.33
C VAL A 25 -1.63 -3.58 -3.45
N GLU A 26 -0.87 -3.18 -4.46
CA GLU A 26 0.47 -3.70 -4.71
C GLU A 26 1.47 -2.87 -3.90
N ILE A 27 2.21 -3.52 -3.00
CA ILE A 27 3.33 -2.93 -2.29
C ILE A 27 4.49 -2.79 -3.29
N LEU A 28 4.93 -1.57 -3.49
CA LEU A 28 6.12 -1.29 -4.26
C LEU A 28 7.34 -1.74 -3.45
N GLN A 29 8.11 -2.70 -3.96
CA GLN A 29 9.31 -3.21 -3.27
C GLN A 29 10.31 -2.10 -2.92
N ASN A 30 10.36 -1.03 -3.73
CA ASN A 30 11.26 0.11 -3.56
C ASN A 30 10.52 1.44 -3.39
N GLY A 31 9.26 1.43 -2.94
CA GLY A 31 8.41 2.64 -3.01
C GLY A 31 7.51 2.84 -1.80
N CYS A 32 7.32 4.11 -1.46
CA CYS A 32 6.41 4.55 -0.41
C CYS A 32 5.11 5.07 -1.04
N MET A 33 3.97 4.49 -0.67
CA MET A 33 2.67 4.93 -1.19
C MET A 33 2.07 5.98 -0.25
N ALA A 34 2.31 7.26 -0.53
CA ALA A 34 1.83 8.36 0.34
C ALA A 34 0.31 8.59 0.21
N PHE A 35 -0.26 8.30 -0.96
CA PHE A 35 -1.66 8.50 -1.26
C PHE A 35 -2.23 7.32 -2.05
N HIS A 36 -3.45 6.90 -1.73
CA HIS A 36 -4.17 5.87 -2.48
C HIS A 36 -5.64 6.20 -2.62
N LYS A 37 -6.21 6.02 -3.82
CA LYS A 37 -7.63 6.26 -4.06
C LYS A 37 -8.44 5.02 -3.75
N CYS A 38 -9.44 5.15 -2.87
CA CYS A 38 -10.37 4.06 -2.59
C CYS A 38 -11.23 3.73 -3.81
N GLN A 39 -11.29 2.47 -4.23
CA GLN A 39 -12.16 2.06 -5.35
C GLN A 39 -13.65 2.15 -5.01
N LYS A 40 -14.05 2.02 -3.74
CA LYS A 40 -15.46 2.06 -3.32
C LYS A 40 -15.98 3.48 -3.13
N CYS A 41 -15.32 4.27 -2.27
CA CYS A 41 -15.79 5.63 -1.95
C CYS A 41 -15.11 6.73 -2.77
N GLN A 42 -14.14 6.38 -3.62
CA GLN A 42 -13.37 7.30 -4.45
C GLN A 42 -12.60 8.40 -3.69
N LYS A 43 -12.59 8.37 -2.36
CA LYS A 43 -11.79 9.27 -1.52
C LYS A 43 -10.30 8.94 -1.62
N LEU A 44 -9.50 9.99 -1.55
CA LEU A 44 -8.05 9.91 -1.40
C LEU A 44 -7.72 9.58 0.06
N ILE A 45 -7.09 8.44 0.25
CA ILE A 45 -6.52 8.01 1.52
C ILE A 45 -5.09 8.52 1.55
N ALA A 46 -4.80 9.39 2.51
CA ALA A 46 -3.45 9.89 2.77
C ALA A 46 -2.85 9.19 3.98
N SER A 47 -1.52 9.05 4.01
CA SER A 47 -0.81 8.56 5.20
C SER A 47 -1.06 9.52 6.37
N PRO A 48 -1.39 9.03 7.58
CA PRO A 48 -1.49 9.88 8.75
C PRO A 48 -0.11 10.41 9.13
N GLU A 49 -0.07 11.53 9.86
CA GLU A 49 1.18 12.10 10.36
C GLU A 49 1.88 11.11 11.30
N GLY A 50 3.16 10.85 11.05
CA GLY A 50 3.98 9.91 11.83
C GLY A 50 4.09 8.50 11.23
N GLU A 51 3.32 8.18 10.19
CA GLU A 51 3.44 6.90 9.46
C GLU A 51 4.16 7.07 8.12
N CYS A 52 4.96 6.07 7.76
CA CYS A 52 5.79 6.10 6.56
C CYS A 52 4.95 6.16 5.26
N CYS A 53 3.85 5.39 5.18
CA CYS A 53 2.94 5.34 4.03
C CYS A 53 1.56 4.81 4.39
N VAL A 54 0.60 4.94 3.46
CA VAL A 54 -0.77 4.41 3.62
C VAL A 54 -0.79 2.90 3.84
N ILE A 55 0.18 2.18 3.28
CA ILE A 55 0.34 0.74 3.44
C ILE A 55 0.71 0.42 4.89
N CYS A 56 1.75 1.06 5.43
CA CYS A 56 2.16 0.84 6.82
C CYS A 56 1.06 1.24 7.82
N ALA A 57 0.31 2.31 7.52
CA ALA A 57 -0.73 2.83 8.40
C ALA A 57 -2.04 2.02 8.38
N TYR A 58 -2.47 1.55 7.21
CA TYR A 58 -3.83 1.01 7.02
C TYR A 58 -3.89 -0.37 6.37
N SER A 59 -2.76 -1.01 6.10
CA SER A 59 -2.73 -2.37 5.54
C SER A 59 -2.30 -3.42 6.57
N ASP A 60 -2.56 -4.69 6.26
CA ASP A 60 -2.17 -5.82 7.11
C ASP A 60 -0.67 -6.16 7.03
N LYS A 61 0.02 -5.68 5.99
CA LYS A 61 1.44 -5.94 5.75
C LYS A 61 2.28 -4.69 5.93
N LYS A 62 3.50 -4.86 6.43
CA LYS A 62 4.49 -3.77 6.50
C LYS A 62 5.28 -3.69 5.20
N CYS A 63 5.64 -2.47 4.80
CA CYS A 63 6.51 -2.27 3.63
C CYS A 63 7.92 -2.81 3.88
N PRO A 64 8.56 -3.46 2.89
CA PRO A 64 9.89 -4.05 3.04
C PRO A 64 11.01 -3.01 3.20
N VAL A 65 10.78 -1.76 2.80
CA VAL A 65 11.73 -0.64 2.90
C VAL A 65 12.00 -0.16 4.33
N ASN A 66 11.22 -0.60 5.33
CA ASN A 66 11.40 -0.22 6.73
C ASN A 66 12.18 -1.29 7.54
N LYS A 67 13.13 -1.98 6.91
CA LYS A 67 13.98 -2.98 7.57
C LYS A 67 15.36 -2.43 7.89
#